data_AF-A0A8J4DMI7-F1
#
_entry.id   AF-A0A8J4DMI7-F1
#
_cell.length_a   1.000
_cell.length_b   1.000
_cell.length_c   1.000
_cell.angle_alpha   90.00
_cell.angle_beta   90.00
_cell.angle_gamma   90.00
#
_symmetry.space_group_name_H-M   'P 1'
#
loop_
_entity.id
_entity.type
_entity.pdbx_description
1 polymer ?
#
loop_
_entity_poly.entity_id
_entity_poly.type
_entity_poly.pdbx_seq_one_letter_code
_entity_poly.pdbx_strand_id
1 'polypeptide(L)'
;MGVDPLAPLPGRPSLGPLKTDLSPALRATLLRWVETQLLPTQAGDRVLAVATALDIPLLDAFADEDVIGSLEYFWRESDGQLLDVVHATLHVLANSGIVFRPPQPYEEVEKHLALGRSVWQATATGLVRRVEAATQAALEWTTMTADAASAELKEAWEKATSREGDPSDAWDHAIKAVEAVLIPIVVPTQVGPHLGHVLGQLDRHGQLWEPGLRYNQTKPPDSSPRSPVEALVGVLRLIYPNPDRHVGPGHRTPTAAEARVVVQLAMTVVQWAREGLIVKR
;
A
#
# COMPACT_ATOMS: atom_id res chain seq x y z
N MET A 1 -11.09 -32.01 -18.28
CA MET A 1 -12.22 -31.32 -18.92
C MET A 1 -12.24 -29.90 -18.36
N GLY A 2 -11.64 -28.95 -19.09
CA GLY A 2 -11.64 -27.54 -18.68
C GLY A 2 -13.02 -26.96 -18.97
N VAL A 3 -13.68 -26.44 -17.94
CA VAL A 3 -14.92 -25.70 -18.11
C VAL A 3 -14.51 -24.34 -18.69
N ASP A 4 -14.81 -24.11 -19.96
CA ASP A 4 -14.66 -22.78 -20.55
C ASP A 4 -15.47 -21.79 -19.71
N PRO A 5 -14.89 -20.63 -19.31
CA PRO A 5 -15.64 -19.62 -18.60
C PRO A 5 -16.84 -19.20 -19.46
N LEU A 6 -18.05 -19.34 -18.90
CA LEU A 6 -19.30 -18.96 -19.54
C LEU A 6 -19.17 -17.56 -20.13
N ALA A 7 -19.29 -17.45 -21.46
CA ALA A 7 -19.34 -16.17 -22.13
C ALA A 7 -20.46 -15.32 -21.51
N PRO A 8 -20.21 -14.03 -21.20
CA PRO A 8 -21.23 -13.16 -20.62
C PRO A 8 -22.45 -13.08 -21.57
N LEU A 9 -23.65 -13.22 -21.00
CA LEU A 9 -24.90 -13.13 -21.75
C LEU A 9 -24.95 -11.82 -22.56
N PRO A 10 -25.30 -11.87 -23.86
CA PRO A 10 -25.36 -10.69 -24.72
C PRO A 10 -26.31 -9.64 -24.14
N GLY A 11 -25.82 -8.41 -23.96
CA GLY A 11 -26.57 -7.29 -23.39
C GLY A 11 -26.34 -7.04 -21.90
N ARG A 12 -25.60 -7.90 -21.19
CA ARG A 12 -25.12 -7.59 -19.84
C ARG A 12 -23.87 -6.70 -19.96
N PRO A 13 -23.80 -5.53 -19.31
CA PRO A 13 -22.55 -4.78 -19.24
C PRO A 13 -21.48 -5.73 -18.70
N SER A 14 -20.33 -5.83 -19.36
CA SER A 14 -19.16 -6.44 -18.72
C SER A 14 -18.97 -5.75 -17.37
N LEU A 15 -18.42 -6.47 -16.38
CA LEU A 15 -17.96 -5.79 -15.18
C LEU A 15 -16.80 -4.89 -15.61
N GLY A 16 -17.08 -3.65 -16.05
CA GLY A 16 -16.10 -2.66 -16.40
C GLY A 16 -15.09 -2.37 -15.27
N PRO A 17 -14.20 -1.40 -15.47
CA PRO A 17 -13.12 -1.14 -14.52
C PRO A 17 -13.62 -0.77 -13.12
N LEU A 18 -12.75 -0.95 -12.12
CA LEU A 18 -12.90 -0.38 -10.79
C LEU A 18 -13.00 1.15 -10.91
N LYS A 19 -13.76 1.78 -10.02
CA LYS A 19 -14.06 3.21 -10.04
C LYS A 19 -13.42 3.92 -8.86
N THR A 20 -12.79 5.05 -9.14
CA THR A 20 -12.29 5.98 -8.09
C THR A 20 -13.45 6.70 -7.42
N ASP A 21 -14.45 7.07 -8.22
CA ASP A 21 -15.59 7.87 -7.78
C ASP A 21 -16.75 6.97 -7.32
N LEU A 22 -17.61 7.51 -6.45
CA LEU A 22 -18.74 6.76 -5.92
C LEU A 22 -19.94 6.94 -6.82
N SER A 23 -20.58 5.83 -7.21
CA SER A 23 -21.91 5.93 -7.80
C SER A 23 -22.89 6.54 -6.76
N PRO A 24 -23.95 7.25 -7.19
CA PRO A 24 -24.91 7.84 -6.25
C PRO A 24 -25.49 6.84 -5.24
N ALA A 25 -25.73 5.58 -5.67
CA ALA A 25 -26.21 4.52 -4.80
C ALA A 25 -25.16 4.06 -3.77
N LEU A 26 -23.90 3.93 -4.18
CA LEU A 26 -22.79 3.61 -3.27
C LEU A 26 -22.61 4.74 -2.24
N ARG A 27 -22.59 5.99 -2.71
CA ARG A 27 -22.50 7.17 -1.86
C ARG A 27 -23.60 7.20 -0.80
N ALA A 28 -24.85 7.02 -1.20
CA ALA A 28 -25.99 6.98 -0.26
C ALA A 28 -25.88 5.86 0.77
N THR A 29 -25.31 4.71 0.38
CA THR A 29 -25.13 3.57 1.29
C THR A 29 -24.01 3.81 2.29
N LEU A 30 -22.87 4.36 1.84
CA LEU A 30 -21.77 4.73 2.72
C LEU A 30 -22.15 5.86 3.68
N LEU A 31 -22.90 6.86 3.21
CA LEU A 31 -23.45 7.91 4.07
C LEU A 31 -24.30 7.34 5.20
N ARG A 32 -25.27 6.48 4.86
CA ARG A 32 -26.11 5.82 5.86
C ARG A 32 -25.28 5.02 6.87
N TRP A 33 -24.23 4.35 6.41
CA TRP A 33 -23.32 3.63 7.29
C TRP A 33 -22.59 4.57 8.25
N VAL A 34 -22.00 5.67 7.75
CA VAL A 34 -21.35 6.70 8.59
C VAL A 34 -22.32 7.27 9.62
N GLU A 35 -23.53 7.64 9.18
CA GLU A 35 -24.58 8.17 10.04
C GLU A 35 -24.96 7.18 11.17
N THR A 36 -25.02 5.88 10.85
CA THR A 36 -25.30 4.83 11.83
C THR A 36 -24.19 4.71 12.89
N GLN A 37 -22.94 4.95 12.50
CA GLN A 37 -21.80 4.87 13.42
C GLN A 37 -21.63 6.13 14.26
N LEU A 38 -21.91 7.31 13.70
CA LEU A 38 -21.52 8.61 14.27
C LEU A 38 -22.67 9.44 14.85
N LEU A 39 -23.92 9.25 14.41
CA LEU A 39 -25.07 10.02 14.91
C LEU A 39 -25.79 9.47 16.17
N PRO A 40 -25.57 8.24 16.68
CA PRO A 40 -26.17 7.83 17.94
C PRO A 40 -25.78 8.77 19.10
N THR A 41 -26.69 9.04 20.04
CA THR A 41 -26.47 9.97 21.17
C THR A 41 -25.28 9.63 22.08
N GLN A 42 -24.72 8.43 21.99
CA GLN A 42 -23.52 8.00 22.73
C GLN A 42 -22.25 7.97 21.85
N ALA A 43 -22.28 8.59 20.67
CA ALA A 43 -21.16 8.58 19.74
C ALA A 43 -20.23 9.80 19.87
N GLY A 44 -20.47 10.73 20.81
CA GLY A 44 -19.70 11.97 20.96
C GLY A 44 -18.18 11.78 20.90
N ASP A 45 -17.65 10.86 21.71
CA ASP A 45 -16.21 10.54 21.71
C ASP A 45 -15.70 10.05 20.34
N ARG A 46 -16.53 9.27 19.61
CA ARG A 46 -16.18 8.76 18.28
C ARG A 46 -16.22 9.86 17.23
N VAL A 47 -17.21 10.75 17.30
CA VAL A 47 -17.32 11.91 16.40
C VAL A 47 -16.11 12.82 16.58
N LEU A 48 -15.75 13.13 17.82
CA LEU A 48 -14.58 13.96 18.11
C LEU A 48 -13.28 13.27 17.67
N ALA A 49 -13.15 11.95 17.86
CA ALA A 49 -11.97 11.21 17.41
C ALA A 49 -11.84 11.22 15.87
N VAL A 50 -12.93 11.07 15.13
CA VAL A 50 -12.93 11.16 13.66
C VAL A 50 -12.60 12.57 13.19
N ALA A 51 -13.21 13.60 13.79
CA ALA A 51 -12.92 15.00 13.46
C ALA A 51 -11.44 15.34 13.74
N THR A 52 -10.90 14.82 14.85
CA THR A 52 -9.47 14.98 15.20
C THR A 52 -8.57 14.27 14.19
N ALA A 53 -8.90 13.03 13.80
CA ALA A 53 -8.10 12.27 12.83
C ALA A 53 -8.04 12.97 11.46
N LEU A 54 -9.10 13.67 11.08
CA LEU A 54 -9.22 14.37 9.80
C LEU A 54 -8.82 15.86 9.87
N ASP A 55 -8.35 16.34 11.03
CA ASP A 55 -8.01 17.74 11.29
C ASP A 55 -9.14 18.72 10.87
N ILE A 56 -10.39 18.34 11.18
CA ILE A 56 -11.56 19.12 10.79
C ILE A 56 -11.74 20.30 11.75
N PRO A 57 -11.78 21.54 11.27
CA PRO A 57 -12.01 22.70 12.11
C PRO A 57 -13.44 22.66 12.67
N LEU A 58 -13.56 22.76 14.00
CA LEU A 58 -14.85 22.78 14.69
C LEU A 58 -15.41 24.20 14.68
N LEU A 59 -16.62 24.36 14.16
CA LEU A 59 -17.37 25.62 14.20
C LEU A 59 -17.96 25.78 15.61
N ASP A 60 -17.29 26.53 16.48
CA ASP A 60 -17.59 26.72 17.92
C ASP A 60 -17.33 25.48 18.83
N ALA A 61 -16.33 25.62 19.70
CA ALA A 61 -15.69 24.50 20.42
C ALA A 61 -16.45 23.96 21.65
N PHE A 62 -17.74 24.28 21.84
CA PHE A 62 -18.40 24.10 23.14
C PHE A 62 -19.74 23.34 23.16
N ALA A 63 -20.24 22.84 22.02
CA ALA A 63 -21.40 21.92 22.01
C ALA A 63 -21.15 20.70 21.11
N ASP A 64 -21.51 19.50 21.60
CA ASP A 64 -21.42 18.25 20.83
C ASP A 64 -22.22 18.30 19.50
N GLU A 65 -23.29 19.11 19.46
CA GLU A 65 -24.10 19.34 18.25
C GLU A 65 -23.30 20.04 17.14
N ASP A 66 -22.30 20.86 17.49
CA ASP A 66 -21.50 21.64 16.54
C ASP A 66 -20.42 20.80 15.84
N VAL A 67 -19.92 19.76 16.53
CA VAL A 67 -18.94 18.81 15.97
C VAL A 67 -19.59 17.94 14.90
N ILE A 68 -20.80 17.44 15.15
CA ILE A 68 -21.56 16.65 14.19
C ILE A 68 -21.88 17.48 12.95
N GLY A 69 -22.30 18.74 13.13
CA GLY A 69 -22.58 19.65 12.00
C GLY A 69 -21.35 19.92 11.14
N SER A 70 -20.18 20.12 11.75
CA SER A 70 -18.90 20.32 11.04
C SER A 70 -18.51 19.09 10.21
N LEU A 71 -18.69 17.90 10.78
CA LEU A 71 -18.38 16.63 10.13
C LEU A 71 -19.38 16.32 8.99
N GLU A 72 -20.67 16.62 9.19
CA GLU A 72 -21.73 16.53 8.18
C GLU A 72 -21.45 17.40 6.96
N TYR A 73 -21.02 18.64 7.20
CA TYR A 73 -20.62 19.55 6.15
C TYR A 73 -19.43 18.98 5.35
N PHE A 74 -18.41 18.47 6.05
CA PHE A 74 -17.21 17.91 5.44
C PHE A 74 -17.50 16.71 4.52
N TRP A 75 -18.23 15.68 4.98
CA TRP A 75 -18.44 14.48 4.15
C TRP A 75 -19.45 14.69 3.01
N ARG A 76 -20.24 15.76 3.04
CA ARG A 76 -21.21 16.07 1.98
C ARG A 76 -20.59 16.76 0.78
N GLU A 77 -19.43 17.38 0.94
CA GLU A 77 -18.77 18.22 -0.05
C GLU A 77 -18.21 17.40 -1.24
N SER A 78 -17.64 16.21 -0.99
CA SER A 78 -17.15 15.34 -2.07
C SER A 78 -17.15 13.86 -1.72
N ASP A 79 -17.07 13.01 -2.75
CA ASP A 79 -16.87 11.56 -2.58
C ASP A 79 -15.53 11.24 -1.89
N GLY A 80 -14.51 12.06 -2.14
CA GLY A 80 -13.21 11.95 -1.50
C GLY A 80 -13.34 12.08 0.02
N GLN A 81 -13.97 13.17 0.48
CA GLN A 81 -14.17 13.44 1.90
C GLN A 81 -15.07 12.42 2.59
N LEU A 82 -16.11 11.92 1.91
CA LEU A 82 -16.89 10.81 2.44
C LEU A 82 -16.04 9.56 2.66
N LEU A 83 -15.16 9.22 1.71
CA LEU A 83 -14.25 8.08 1.85
C LEU A 83 -13.21 8.32 2.96
N ASP A 84 -12.77 9.56 3.18
CA ASP A 84 -11.86 9.92 4.27
C ASP A 84 -12.56 9.73 5.63
N VAL A 85 -13.82 10.17 5.76
CA VAL A 85 -14.64 9.90 6.95
C VAL A 85 -14.87 8.40 7.17
N VAL A 86 -15.14 7.63 6.12
CA VAL A 86 -15.26 6.17 6.24
C VAL A 86 -13.94 5.56 6.73
N HIS A 87 -12.81 5.98 6.16
CA HIS A 87 -11.47 5.53 6.55
C HIS A 87 -11.21 5.81 8.04
N ALA A 88 -11.33 7.08 8.46
CA ALA A 88 -11.11 7.50 9.83
C ALA A 88 -12.09 6.83 10.81
N THR A 89 -13.36 6.65 10.42
CA THR A 89 -14.36 5.94 11.25
C THR A 89 -13.92 4.51 11.50
N LEU A 90 -13.52 3.76 10.48
CA LEU A 90 -13.02 2.39 10.65
C LEU A 90 -11.81 2.35 11.58
N HIS A 91 -10.86 3.27 11.41
CA HIS A 91 -9.69 3.39 12.27
C HIS A 91 -10.07 3.64 13.74
N VAL A 92 -10.98 4.59 14.01
CA VAL A 92 -11.48 4.87 15.37
C VAL A 92 -12.18 3.65 15.96
N LEU A 93 -13.02 2.96 15.18
CA LEU A 93 -13.72 1.77 15.66
C LEU A 93 -12.75 0.64 16.03
N ALA A 94 -11.71 0.39 15.22
CA ALA A 94 -10.69 -0.63 15.52
C ALA A 94 -9.92 -0.35 16.82
N ASN A 95 -9.73 0.92 17.15
CA ASN A 95 -8.96 1.36 18.32
C ASN A 95 -9.85 1.70 19.54
N SER A 96 -11.17 1.61 19.41
CA SER A 96 -12.12 1.99 20.46
C SER A 96 -12.26 0.97 21.60
N GLY A 97 -11.71 -0.25 21.45
CA GLY A 97 -11.92 -1.36 22.37
C GLY A 97 -13.36 -1.92 22.35
N ILE A 98 -14.23 -1.40 21.48
CA ILE A 98 -15.61 -1.90 21.31
C ILE A 98 -15.57 -3.27 20.63
N VAL A 99 -16.24 -4.24 21.24
CA VAL A 99 -16.42 -5.57 20.65
C VAL A 99 -17.70 -5.58 19.83
N PHE A 100 -17.56 -5.70 18.51
CA PHE A 100 -18.68 -5.81 17.59
C PHE A 100 -19.10 -7.26 17.41
N ARG A 101 -20.42 -7.51 17.45
CA ARG A 101 -20.99 -8.78 16.97
C ARG A 101 -20.93 -8.80 15.44
N PRO A 102 -20.63 -9.95 14.80
CA PRO A 102 -20.66 -10.06 13.35
C PRO A 102 -21.99 -9.61 12.71
N PRO A 103 -21.96 -9.03 11.49
CA PRO A 103 -20.76 -8.72 10.73
C PRO A 103 -19.94 -7.57 11.38
N GLN A 104 -18.63 -7.60 11.20
CA GLN A 104 -17.76 -6.52 11.67
C GLN A 104 -18.03 -5.24 10.84
N PRO A 105 -17.84 -4.03 11.39
CA PRO A 105 -18.15 -2.79 10.68
C PRO A 105 -17.47 -2.68 9.31
N TYR A 106 -16.21 -3.12 9.20
CA TYR A 106 -15.49 -3.11 7.93
C TYR A 106 -16.05 -4.11 6.91
N GLU A 107 -16.64 -5.23 7.33
CA GLU A 107 -17.25 -6.22 6.42
C GLU A 107 -18.50 -5.64 5.74
N GLU A 108 -19.26 -4.81 6.47
CA GLU A 108 -20.42 -4.10 5.91
C GLU A 108 -19.97 -3.09 4.85
N VAL A 109 -18.96 -2.26 5.17
CA VAL A 109 -18.38 -1.29 4.23
C VAL A 109 -17.81 -2.01 3.02
N GLU A 110 -17.06 -3.09 3.22
CA GLU A 110 -16.44 -3.86 2.15
C GLU A 110 -17.49 -4.42 1.19
N LYS A 111 -18.59 -4.97 1.72
CA LYS A 111 -19.70 -5.46 0.90
C LYS A 111 -20.23 -4.36 -0.02
N HIS A 112 -20.39 -3.14 0.49
CA HIS A 112 -20.87 -2.01 -0.30
C HIS A 112 -19.85 -1.55 -1.34
N LEU A 113 -18.59 -1.39 -0.95
CA LEU A 113 -17.49 -1.00 -1.85
C LEU A 113 -17.31 -2.02 -2.97
N ALA A 114 -17.38 -3.33 -2.68
CA ALA A 114 -17.27 -4.40 -3.65
C ALA A 114 -18.45 -4.38 -4.64
N LEU A 115 -19.69 -4.26 -4.16
CA LEU A 115 -20.89 -4.15 -5.01
C LEU A 115 -20.83 -2.92 -5.92
N GLY A 116 -20.34 -1.80 -5.39
CA GLY A 116 -20.16 -0.56 -6.13
C GLY A 116 -18.90 -0.53 -7.01
N ARG A 117 -18.05 -1.57 -6.96
CA ARG A 117 -16.78 -1.70 -7.68
C ARG A 117 -15.82 -0.55 -7.42
N SER A 118 -15.74 -0.12 -6.17
CA SER A 118 -14.77 0.86 -5.73
C SER A 118 -13.35 0.32 -5.88
N VAL A 119 -12.42 1.20 -6.26
CA VAL A 119 -10.97 0.93 -6.14
C VAL A 119 -10.54 0.74 -4.68
N TRP A 120 -11.38 1.09 -3.71
CA TRP A 120 -11.12 0.92 -2.29
C TRP A 120 -11.73 -0.39 -1.77
N GLN A 121 -11.03 -0.98 -0.81
CA GLN A 121 -11.43 -2.12 0.00
C GLN A 121 -11.36 -1.71 1.47
N ALA A 122 -12.36 -2.13 2.25
CA ALA A 122 -12.34 -1.89 3.68
C ALA A 122 -11.58 -3.01 4.40
N THR A 123 -10.74 -2.61 5.35
CA THR A 123 -10.06 -3.46 6.33
C THR A 123 -10.52 -3.06 7.72
N ALA A 124 -10.13 -3.82 8.74
CA ALA A 124 -10.44 -3.47 10.11
C ALA A 124 -9.98 -2.04 10.47
N THR A 125 -8.84 -1.59 9.94
CA THR A 125 -8.19 -0.33 10.32
C THR A 125 -8.45 0.83 9.38
N GLY A 126 -9.17 0.63 8.27
CA GLY A 126 -9.41 1.70 7.30
C GLY A 126 -9.74 1.23 5.89
N LEU A 127 -9.49 2.10 4.93
CA LEU A 127 -9.60 1.83 3.50
C LEU A 127 -8.22 1.67 2.87
N VAL A 128 -8.05 0.58 2.11
CA VAL A 128 -6.86 0.30 1.29
C VAL A 128 -7.25 0.18 -0.18
N ARG A 129 -6.34 0.53 -1.07
CA ARG A 129 -6.56 0.39 -2.50
C ARG A 129 -6.54 -1.10 -2.86
N ARG A 130 -7.56 -1.54 -3.59
CA ARG A 130 -7.62 -2.89 -4.16
C ARG A 130 -6.42 -3.14 -5.06
N VAL A 131 -5.88 -4.33 -4.88
CA VAL A 131 -4.83 -4.90 -5.73
C VAL A 131 -5.31 -6.21 -6.31
N GLU A 132 -4.64 -6.69 -7.35
CA GLU A 132 -4.96 -7.99 -7.93
C GLU A 132 -4.61 -9.10 -6.94
N ALA A 133 -5.39 -10.19 -6.97
CA ALA A 133 -5.20 -11.32 -6.05
C ALA A 133 -3.78 -11.90 -6.13
N ALA A 134 -3.16 -11.88 -7.32
CA ALA A 134 -1.78 -12.33 -7.50
C ALA A 134 -0.77 -11.43 -6.75
N THR A 135 -0.98 -10.11 -6.72
CA THR A 135 -0.13 -9.18 -5.98
C THR A 135 -0.28 -9.39 -4.48
N GLN A 136 -1.51 -9.57 -4.00
CA GLN A 136 -1.79 -9.86 -2.60
C GLN A 136 -1.14 -11.19 -2.16
N ALA A 137 -1.28 -12.24 -2.96
CA ALA A 137 -0.65 -13.54 -2.68
C ALA A 137 0.89 -13.46 -2.70
N ALA A 138 1.47 -12.65 -3.59
CA ALA A 138 2.90 -12.41 -3.61
C ALA A 138 3.39 -11.70 -2.34
N LEU A 139 2.65 -10.71 -1.83
CA LEU A 139 2.96 -10.07 -0.55
C LEU A 139 2.88 -11.05 0.61
N GLU A 140 1.81 -11.83 0.69
CA GLU A 140 1.60 -12.82 1.75
C GLU A 140 2.72 -13.86 1.76
N TRP A 141 3.07 -14.40 0.60
CA TRP A 141 4.19 -15.34 0.45
C TRP A 141 5.53 -14.69 0.85
N THR A 142 5.81 -13.50 0.32
CA THR A 142 7.06 -12.77 0.57
C THR A 142 7.17 -12.31 2.03
N THR A 143 6.08 -12.22 2.78
CA THR A 143 6.07 -11.76 4.17
C THR A 143 5.69 -12.84 5.19
N MET A 144 5.66 -14.11 4.75
CA MET A 144 5.31 -15.26 5.58
C MET A 144 6.33 -15.51 6.71
N THR A 145 7.62 -15.26 6.46
CA THR A 145 8.68 -15.36 7.49
C THR A 145 8.58 -14.20 8.47
N ALA A 146 8.59 -14.45 9.77
CA ALA A 146 8.61 -13.40 10.78
C ALA A 146 10.05 -12.87 10.99
N ASP A 147 10.43 -11.84 10.24
CA ASP A 147 11.73 -11.16 10.34
C ASP A 147 11.59 -9.65 10.06
N ALA A 148 12.70 -8.92 10.16
CA ALA A 148 12.74 -7.48 9.90
C ALA A 148 12.33 -7.13 8.46
N ALA A 149 12.75 -7.91 7.47
CA ALA A 149 12.40 -7.64 6.07
C ALA A 149 10.88 -7.73 5.83
N SER A 150 10.21 -8.72 6.42
CA SER A 150 8.76 -8.86 6.34
C SER A 150 8.03 -7.74 7.08
N ALA A 151 8.51 -7.32 8.24
CA ALA A 151 7.90 -6.22 9.00
C ALA A 151 7.97 -4.91 8.20
N GLU A 152 9.16 -4.58 7.70
CA GLU A 152 9.40 -3.40 6.86
C GLU A 152 8.58 -3.44 5.56
N LEU A 153 8.46 -4.60 4.91
CA LEU A 153 7.69 -4.72 3.68
C LEU A 153 6.16 -4.61 3.90
N LYS A 154 5.64 -5.10 5.03
CA LYS A 154 4.22 -4.92 5.40
C LYS A 154 3.92 -3.45 5.66
N GLU A 155 4.76 -2.78 6.43
CA GLU A 155 4.62 -1.34 6.70
C GLU A 155 4.69 -0.52 5.40
N ALA A 156 5.64 -0.84 4.53
CA ALA A 156 5.77 -0.22 3.22
C ALA A 156 4.50 -0.40 2.36
N TRP A 157 3.95 -1.60 2.35
CA TRP A 157 2.71 -1.93 1.63
C TRP A 157 1.50 -1.18 2.17
N GLU A 158 1.33 -1.15 3.49
CA GLU A 158 0.24 -0.42 4.16
C GLU A 158 0.30 1.07 3.82
N LYS A 159 1.47 1.69 3.94
CA LYS A 159 1.68 3.10 3.59
C LYS A 159 1.50 3.40 2.09
N ALA A 160 1.82 2.46 1.21
CA ALA A 160 1.66 2.66 -0.24
C ALA A 160 0.22 2.46 -0.74
N THR A 161 -0.60 1.71 0.01
CA THR A 161 -1.94 1.30 -0.43
C THR A 161 -3.07 1.89 0.40
N SER A 162 -2.81 2.35 1.62
CA SER A 162 -3.79 3.05 2.46
C SER A 162 -4.31 4.31 1.78
N ARG A 163 -5.55 4.68 2.11
CA ARG A 163 -6.16 5.93 1.64
C ARG A 163 -5.44 7.18 2.15
N GLU A 164 -5.01 7.16 3.42
CA GLU A 164 -4.15 8.17 4.03
C GLU A 164 -2.68 7.71 4.02
N GLY A 165 -2.29 6.98 2.97
CA GLY A 165 -0.95 6.47 2.82
C GLY A 165 0.11 7.57 2.76
N ASP A 166 1.33 7.23 3.17
CA ASP A 166 2.51 8.09 3.10
C ASP A 166 3.47 7.54 2.03
N PRO A 167 3.50 8.11 0.82
CA PRO A 167 4.38 7.63 -0.26
C PRO A 167 5.87 7.69 0.08
N SER A 168 6.27 8.67 0.88
CA SER A 168 7.66 8.88 1.29
C SER A 168 8.10 7.78 2.23
N ASP A 169 7.31 7.57 3.28
CA ASP A 169 7.65 6.59 4.30
C ASP A 169 7.46 5.15 3.79
N ALA A 170 6.50 4.92 2.89
CA ALA A 170 6.41 3.66 2.14
C ALA A 170 7.70 3.32 1.39
N TRP A 171 8.34 4.32 0.77
CA TRP A 171 9.58 4.15 0.03
C TRP A 171 10.75 3.84 0.98
N ASP A 172 10.85 4.54 2.11
CA ASP A 172 11.89 4.29 3.12
C ASP A 172 11.78 2.88 3.72
N HIS A 173 10.56 2.44 4.06
CA HIS A 173 10.31 1.08 4.53
C HIS A 173 10.63 0.02 3.45
N ALA A 174 10.35 0.31 2.17
CA ALA A 174 10.74 -0.57 1.07
C ALA A 174 12.27 -0.71 0.93
N ILE A 175 13.03 0.38 1.12
CA ILE A 175 14.50 0.35 1.14
C ILE A 175 14.99 -0.53 2.30
N LYS A 176 14.47 -0.33 3.52
CA LYS A 176 14.86 -1.11 4.71
C LYS A 176 14.58 -2.61 4.54
N ALA A 177 13.45 -2.98 3.92
CA ALA A 177 13.14 -4.37 3.61
C ALA A 177 14.19 -5.02 2.69
N VAL A 178 14.63 -4.31 1.66
CA VAL A 178 15.69 -4.77 0.74
C VAL A 178 17.05 -4.82 1.43
N GLU A 179 17.38 -3.84 2.25
CA GLU A 179 18.61 -3.82 3.06
C GLU A 179 18.69 -5.05 3.97
N ALA A 180 17.61 -5.37 4.67
CA ALA A 180 17.55 -6.48 5.61
C ALA A 180 17.90 -7.84 4.98
N VAL A 181 17.61 -8.03 3.68
CA VAL A 181 17.94 -9.28 2.97
C VAL A 181 19.26 -9.22 2.19
N LEU A 182 19.64 -8.08 1.61
CA LEU A 182 20.82 -8.00 0.75
C LEU A 182 22.11 -7.71 1.51
N ILE A 183 22.05 -6.96 2.62
CA ILE A 183 23.25 -6.63 3.41
C ILE A 183 23.97 -7.90 3.89
N PRO A 184 23.28 -8.90 4.49
CA PRO A 184 23.93 -10.14 4.94
C PRO A 184 24.56 -10.96 3.80
N ILE A 185 24.12 -10.77 2.55
CA ILE A 185 24.58 -11.52 1.39
C ILE A 185 25.77 -10.82 0.71
N VAL A 186 25.64 -9.51 0.49
CA VAL A 186 26.56 -8.74 -0.38
C VAL A 186 27.67 -8.06 0.42
N VAL A 187 27.35 -7.54 1.61
CA VAL A 187 28.29 -6.77 2.45
C VAL A 187 28.25 -7.21 3.93
N PRO A 188 28.42 -8.51 4.24
CA PRO A 188 28.19 -9.06 5.58
C PRO A 188 29.10 -8.49 6.68
N THR A 189 30.27 -7.96 6.31
CA THR A 189 31.28 -7.44 7.25
C THR A 189 31.35 -5.91 7.28
N GLN A 190 30.47 -5.22 6.55
CA GLN A 190 30.50 -3.76 6.46
C GLN A 190 29.95 -3.15 7.75
N VAL A 191 30.66 -2.16 8.30
CA VAL A 191 30.19 -1.37 9.44
C VAL A 191 29.25 -0.27 8.95
N GLY A 192 28.08 -0.13 9.59
CA GLY A 192 27.02 0.80 9.16
C GLY A 192 26.51 0.51 7.74
N PRO A 193 26.16 -0.75 7.40
CA PRO A 193 25.78 -1.10 6.04
C PRO A 193 24.42 -0.48 5.69
N HIS A 194 24.26 -0.14 4.42
CA HIS A 194 23.02 0.39 3.85
C HIS A 194 22.98 0.06 2.34
N LEU A 195 21.87 0.30 1.66
CA LEU A 195 21.65 -0.13 0.27
C LEU A 195 22.65 0.48 -0.71
N GLY A 196 23.09 1.73 -0.47
CA GLY A 196 24.21 2.33 -1.20
C GLY A 196 25.52 1.51 -1.16
N HIS A 197 25.85 0.83 -0.05
CA HIS A 197 27.01 -0.05 0.03
C HIS A 197 26.82 -1.33 -0.81
N VAL A 198 25.63 -1.93 -0.74
CA VAL A 198 25.25 -3.08 -1.57
C VAL A 198 25.35 -2.73 -3.06
N LEU A 199 24.79 -1.58 -3.46
CA LEU A 199 24.88 -1.05 -4.81
C LEU A 199 26.33 -0.90 -5.25
N GLY A 200 27.17 -0.23 -4.46
CA GLY A 200 28.58 -0.05 -4.80
C GLY A 200 29.35 -1.36 -4.96
N GLN A 201 29.02 -2.36 -4.14
CA GLN A 201 29.65 -3.67 -4.17
C GLN A 201 29.23 -4.48 -5.41
N LEU A 202 27.93 -4.52 -5.73
CA LEU A 202 27.42 -5.19 -6.92
C LEU A 202 27.87 -4.50 -8.22
N ASP A 203 27.97 -3.16 -8.23
CA ASP A 203 28.37 -2.39 -9.41
C ASP A 203 29.86 -2.60 -9.75
N ARG A 204 30.74 -2.62 -8.73
CA ARG A 204 32.20 -2.77 -8.94
C ARG A 204 32.68 -4.21 -9.06
N HIS A 205 32.01 -5.13 -8.38
CA HIS A 205 32.45 -6.51 -8.25
C HIS A 205 31.41 -7.51 -8.75
N GLY A 206 30.43 -7.06 -9.55
CA GLY A 206 29.25 -7.82 -9.96
C GLY A 206 29.52 -9.24 -10.45
N GLN A 207 30.67 -9.48 -11.07
CA GLN A 207 31.11 -10.81 -11.50
C GLN A 207 31.18 -11.87 -10.38
N LEU A 208 31.24 -11.46 -9.12
CA LEU A 208 31.24 -12.33 -7.94
C LEU A 208 29.85 -12.82 -7.54
N TRP A 209 28.78 -12.31 -8.17
CA TRP A 209 27.41 -12.70 -7.86
C TRP A 209 26.71 -13.27 -9.10
N GLU A 210 25.77 -14.17 -8.85
CA GLU A 210 24.89 -14.74 -9.86
C GLU A 210 23.44 -14.60 -9.39
N PRO A 211 22.68 -13.66 -9.96
CA PRO A 211 21.24 -13.65 -9.88
C PRO A 211 20.70 -14.89 -10.61
N GLY A 212 19.61 -15.49 -10.13
CA GLY A 212 18.97 -16.68 -10.68
C GLY A 212 18.31 -16.48 -12.06
N LEU A 213 18.66 -15.40 -12.74
CA LEU A 213 18.24 -15.02 -14.07
C LEU A 213 19.44 -15.07 -15.02
N ARG A 214 19.24 -15.68 -16.18
CA ARG A 214 20.23 -15.75 -17.26
C ARG A 214 19.69 -15.03 -18.47
N TYR A 215 20.55 -14.30 -19.17
CA TYR A 215 20.18 -13.77 -20.47
C TYR A 215 19.97 -14.89 -21.48
N ASN A 216 19.18 -14.57 -22.50
CA ASN A 216 19.11 -15.39 -23.68
C ASN A 216 20.50 -15.49 -24.32
N GLN A 217 21.08 -16.68 -24.31
CA GLN A 217 22.43 -16.93 -24.82
C GLN A 217 22.55 -16.71 -26.33
N THR A 218 21.45 -16.86 -27.09
CA THR A 218 21.45 -16.68 -28.55
C THR A 218 21.16 -15.24 -28.95
N LYS A 219 20.72 -14.39 -28.02
CA LYS A 219 20.44 -12.97 -28.24
C LYS A 219 20.75 -12.16 -26.98
N PRO A 220 22.04 -12.04 -26.61
CA PRO A 220 22.44 -11.19 -25.50
C PRO A 220 22.13 -9.72 -25.82
N PRO A 221 21.93 -8.86 -24.81
CA PRO A 221 21.68 -7.44 -25.02
C PRO A 221 22.91 -6.71 -25.58
N ASP A 222 22.70 -5.87 -26.59
CA ASP A 222 23.75 -5.08 -27.25
C ASP A 222 24.21 -3.86 -26.41
N SER A 223 23.35 -3.43 -25.48
CA SER A 223 23.57 -2.31 -24.55
C SER A 223 23.34 -2.73 -23.11
N SER A 224 23.75 -1.90 -22.14
CA SER A 224 23.45 -2.16 -20.73
C SER A 224 21.94 -2.32 -20.50
N PRO A 225 21.53 -3.20 -19.57
CA PRO A 225 22.39 -4.05 -18.74
C PRO A 225 22.99 -5.24 -19.51
N ARG A 226 24.33 -5.40 -19.46
CA ARG A 226 25.08 -6.47 -20.17
C ARG A 226 25.26 -7.75 -19.37
N SER A 227 24.98 -7.69 -18.06
CA SER A 227 24.91 -8.86 -17.19
C SER A 227 23.60 -8.87 -16.37
N PRO A 228 23.12 -10.03 -15.89
CA PRO A 228 21.99 -10.09 -14.96
C PRO A 228 22.22 -9.27 -13.68
N VAL A 229 23.47 -9.16 -13.21
CA VAL A 229 23.82 -8.32 -12.05
C VAL A 229 23.64 -6.84 -12.36
N GLU A 230 24.03 -6.38 -13.55
CA GLU A 230 23.74 -5.00 -13.98
C GLU A 230 22.24 -4.71 -14.02
N ALA A 231 21.41 -5.68 -14.41
CA ALA A 231 19.96 -5.52 -14.38
C ALA A 231 19.44 -5.39 -12.94
N LEU A 232 19.93 -6.22 -12.02
CA LEU A 232 19.63 -6.10 -10.58
C LEU A 232 20.06 -4.73 -10.04
N VAL A 233 21.27 -4.26 -10.37
CA VAL A 233 21.74 -2.91 -9.99
C VAL A 233 20.80 -1.83 -10.53
N GLY A 234 20.31 -1.97 -11.76
CA GLY A 234 19.31 -1.07 -12.34
C GLY A 234 18.03 -1.01 -11.52
N VAL A 235 17.48 -2.17 -11.10
CA VAL A 235 16.31 -2.24 -10.22
C VAL A 235 16.59 -1.59 -8.86
N LEU A 236 17.73 -1.87 -8.24
CA LEU A 236 18.10 -1.29 -6.95
C LEU A 236 18.27 0.24 -7.02
N ARG A 237 18.70 0.79 -8.17
CA ARG A 237 18.76 2.24 -8.41
C ARG A 237 17.39 2.89 -8.61
N LEU A 238 16.36 2.12 -8.96
CA LEU A 238 14.97 2.62 -8.95
C LEU A 238 14.40 2.67 -7.53
N ILE A 239 14.89 1.82 -6.63
CA ILE A 239 14.49 1.79 -5.21
C ILE A 239 15.32 2.80 -4.39
N TYR A 240 16.58 3.06 -4.73
CA TYR A 240 17.48 3.90 -3.92
C TYR A 240 18.19 4.99 -4.73
N PRO A 241 18.31 6.23 -4.19
CA PRO A 241 17.76 6.70 -2.92
C PRO A 241 16.28 7.06 -3.00
N ASN A 242 15.61 7.19 -1.85
CA ASN A 242 14.30 7.84 -1.78
C ASN A 242 14.43 9.32 -2.27
N PRO A 243 13.58 9.78 -3.22
CA PRO A 243 13.69 11.11 -3.84
C PRO A 243 13.57 12.32 -2.90
N ASP A 244 12.99 12.20 -1.71
CA ASP A 244 12.88 13.31 -0.75
C ASP A 244 13.91 13.26 0.39
N ARG A 245 14.71 12.19 0.49
CA ARG A 245 15.67 11.96 1.58
C ARG A 245 16.66 13.10 1.80
N HIS A 246 17.07 13.77 0.74
CA HIS A 246 18.06 14.84 0.79
C HIS A 246 17.48 16.15 0.25
N VAL A 247 17.72 17.25 0.98
CA VAL A 247 17.43 18.60 0.50
C VAL A 247 18.49 18.97 -0.52
N GLY A 248 18.10 19.10 -1.79
CA GLY A 248 19.02 19.40 -2.88
C GLY A 248 18.35 19.38 -4.26
N PRO A 249 19.15 19.56 -5.34
CA PRO A 249 18.63 19.48 -6.70
C PRO A 249 18.02 18.11 -6.96
N GLY A 250 16.71 18.05 -7.22
CA GLY A 250 15.97 16.81 -7.42
C GLY A 250 15.12 16.34 -6.23
N HIS A 251 15.15 17.06 -5.10
CA HIS A 251 14.21 16.83 -3.98
C HIS A 251 12.77 16.94 -4.48
N ARG A 252 11.98 15.88 -4.24
CA ARG A 252 10.55 15.86 -4.52
C ARG A 252 9.86 14.82 -3.65
N THR A 253 8.62 15.10 -3.27
CA THR A 253 7.73 14.11 -2.67
C THR A 253 7.38 13.05 -3.73
N PRO A 254 7.56 11.75 -3.44
CA PRO A 254 7.12 10.69 -4.33
C PRO A 254 5.59 10.66 -4.45
N THR A 255 5.09 10.28 -5.62
CA THR A 255 3.66 10.07 -5.80
C THR A 255 3.24 8.72 -5.22
N ALA A 256 1.96 8.57 -4.85
CA ALA A 256 1.42 7.29 -4.40
C ALA A 256 1.56 6.17 -5.45
N ALA A 257 1.59 6.51 -6.74
CA ALA A 257 1.84 5.54 -7.80
C ALA A 257 3.28 5.02 -7.79
N GLU A 258 4.26 5.92 -7.60
CA GLU A 258 5.67 5.53 -7.50
C GLU A 258 5.93 4.69 -6.25
N ALA A 259 5.38 5.07 -5.09
CA ALA A 259 5.51 4.29 -3.87
C ALA A 259 5.03 2.84 -4.06
N ARG A 260 3.86 2.63 -4.69
CA ARG A 260 3.37 1.27 -4.99
C ARG A 260 4.31 0.49 -5.91
N VAL A 261 4.87 1.13 -6.94
CA VAL A 261 5.83 0.49 -7.85
C VAL A 261 7.10 0.09 -7.08
N VAL A 262 7.63 0.98 -6.24
CA VAL A 262 8.83 0.72 -5.44
C VAL A 262 8.62 -0.42 -4.46
N VAL A 263 7.47 -0.46 -3.78
CA VAL A 263 7.12 -1.58 -2.89
C VAL A 263 7.05 -2.91 -3.66
N GLN A 264 6.49 -2.92 -4.87
CA GLN A 264 6.45 -4.13 -5.70
C GLN A 264 7.85 -4.57 -6.17
N LEU A 265 8.73 -3.62 -6.50
CA LEU A 265 10.13 -3.91 -6.82
C LEU A 265 10.87 -4.46 -5.59
N ALA A 266 10.68 -3.86 -4.42
CA ALA A 266 11.25 -4.34 -3.16
C ALA A 266 10.77 -5.74 -2.81
N MET A 267 9.47 -6.01 -2.92
CA MET A 267 8.89 -7.34 -2.75
C MET A 267 9.55 -8.37 -3.68
N THR A 268 9.74 -8.03 -4.95
CA THR A 268 10.42 -8.90 -5.92
C THR A 268 11.85 -9.22 -5.51
N VAL A 269 12.63 -8.21 -5.08
CA VAL A 269 14.02 -8.39 -4.64
C VAL A 269 14.09 -9.21 -3.34
N VAL A 270 13.20 -8.96 -2.39
CA VAL A 270 13.10 -9.72 -1.14
C VAL A 270 12.78 -11.18 -1.42
N GLN A 271 11.83 -11.45 -2.31
CA GLN A 271 11.50 -12.80 -2.73
C GLN A 271 12.71 -13.49 -3.37
N TRP A 272 13.40 -12.86 -4.31
CA TRP A 272 14.59 -13.44 -4.95
C TRP A 272 15.71 -13.74 -3.95
N ALA A 273 15.96 -12.86 -3.00
CA ALA A 273 16.95 -13.08 -1.95
C ALA A 273 16.60 -14.30 -1.09
N ARG A 274 15.33 -14.43 -0.69
CA ARG A 274 14.85 -15.55 0.14
C ARG A 274 14.84 -16.88 -0.58
N GLU A 275 14.54 -16.88 -1.87
CA GLU A 275 14.61 -18.07 -2.71
C GLU A 275 16.04 -18.49 -3.05
N GLY A 276 17.05 -17.78 -2.53
CA GLY A 276 18.46 -18.06 -2.81
C GLY A 276 18.82 -17.81 -4.27
N LEU A 277 18.09 -16.93 -4.95
CA LEU A 277 18.38 -16.57 -6.34
C LEU A 277 19.49 -15.51 -6.42
N ILE A 278 19.87 -14.85 -5.33
CA ILE A 278 21.00 -13.92 -5.31
C ILE A 278 22.12 -14.55 -4.50
N VAL A 279 23.08 -15.17 -5.19
CA VAL A 279 24.18 -15.90 -4.55
C VAL A 279 25.52 -15.35 -4.94
N LYS A 280 26.47 -15.45 -4.01
CA LYS A 280 27.88 -15.27 -4.31
C LYS A 280 28.40 -16.53 -4.99
N ARG A 281 29.17 -16.36 -6.06
CA ARG A 281 29.87 -17.43 -6.77
C ARG A 281 31.02 -18.01 -5.96
#